data_AF-A0A6G7YM76-F1
#
_entry.id   AF-A0A6G7YM76-F1
#
_cell.length_a   1.000
_cell.length_b   1.000
_cell.length_c   1.000
_cell.angle_alpha   90.00
_cell.angle_beta   90.00
_cell.angle_gamma   90.00
#
_symmetry.space_group_name_H-M   'P 1'
#
loop_
_entity.id
_entity.type
_entity.pdbx_description
1 polymer ?
#
loop_
_entity_poly.entity_id
_entity_poly.type
_entity_poly.pdbx_seq_one_letter_code
_entity_poly.pdbx_strand_id
1 'polypeptide(L)'
;MFRKTLFALSLSSLALTSAAVAQSLPKPAVLPPAEVAADLSNRLTLALDNGKSVVIQLRPDVAPGHVERIKTLVRRGFYDGLPFHRVIPGFMAQGGDPKGNGTGGSELPDLKAEFSEMPYMRGTAAMARSESPDSANSQFFIMFSPNMQLWGKYTVFGRVISGMDAVDAIAVGEPPEVPTKIVKATLGA
;
A
#
# COMPACT_ATOMS: atom_id res chain seq x y z
N MET A 1 -51.41 70.70 -19.57
CA MET A 1 -50.12 71.09 -18.96
C MET A 1 -49.33 69.82 -18.72
N PHE A 2 -48.11 69.77 -19.27
CA PHE A 2 -47.23 68.60 -19.35
C PHE A 2 -46.89 67.97 -17.99
N ARG A 3 -46.78 66.64 -17.95
CA ARG A 3 -45.70 65.96 -17.21
C ARG A 3 -45.43 64.57 -17.80
N LYS A 4 -44.23 64.45 -18.38
CA LYS A 4 -43.60 63.22 -18.87
C LYS A 4 -43.05 62.45 -17.68
N THR A 5 -43.23 61.14 -17.64
CA THR A 5 -42.39 60.26 -16.81
C THR A 5 -42.08 59.00 -17.62
N LEU A 6 -40.82 58.88 -18.06
CA LEU A 6 -40.25 57.65 -18.60
C LEU A 6 -40.09 56.63 -17.47
N PHE A 7 -40.43 55.37 -17.74
CA PHE A 7 -39.95 54.24 -16.94
C PHE A 7 -39.16 53.30 -17.84
N ALA A 8 -37.90 53.08 -17.45
CA ALA A 8 -36.91 52.29 -18.16
C ALA A 8 -37.17 50.79 -18.00
N LEU A 9 -37.10 50.05 -19.12
CA LEU A 9 -37.03 48.59 -19.15
C LEU A 9 -35.61 48.16 -18.75
N SER A 10 -35.44 47.47 -17.63
CA SER A 10 -34.20 46.76 -17.31
C SER A 10 -34.32 45.30 -17.72
N LEU A 11 -33.64 44.92 -18.81
CA LEU A 11 -33.45 43.54 -19.24
C LEU A 11 -32.41 42.88 -18.30
N SER A 12 -32.85 42.04 -17.38
CA SER A 12 -31.95 41.20 -16.58
C SER A 12 -31.56 39.96 -17.36
N SER A 13 -30.38 39.97 -17.98
CA SER A 13 -29.75 38.79 -18.56
C SER A 13 -29.16 37.90 -17.46
N LEU A 14 -29.79 36.75 -17.22
CA LEU A 14 -29.27 35.72 -16.31
C LEU A 14 -28.15 34.95 -17.04
N ALA A 15 -26.89 35.27 -16.73
CA ALA A 15 -25.75 34.52 -17.22
C ALA A 15 -25.63 33.21 -16.42
N LEU A 16 -25.94 32.08 -17.05
CA LEU A 16 -25.57 30.76 -16.53
C LEU A 16 -24.05 30.58 -16.70
N THR A 17 -23.29 30.77 -15.62
CA THR A 17 -21.88 30.35 -15.59
C THR A 17 -21.83 28.85 -15.29
N SER A 18 -21.52 28.03 -16.30
CA SER A 18 -21.15 26.64 -16.06
C SER A 18 -19.78 26.61 -15.39
N ALA A 19 -19.72 26.29 -14.11
CA ALA A 19 -18.46 25.92 -13.48
C ALA A 19 -18.04 24.55 -14.03
N ALA A 20 -17.11 24.55 -14.98
CA ALA A 20 -16.44 23.33 -15.39
C ALA A 20 -15.68 22.77 -14.16
N VAL A 21 -16.15 21.66 -13.63
CA VAL A 21 -15.43 20.89 -12.63
C VAL A 21 -14.15 20.39 -13.31
N ALA A 22 -13.03 21.04 -13.05
CA ALA A 22 -11.73 20.57 -13.47
C ALA A 22 -11.48 19.22 -12.79
N GLN A 23 -11.70 18.12 -13.52
CA GLN A 23 -11.27 16.80 -13.09
C GLN A 23 -9.75 16.83 -13.00
N SER A 24 -9.22 16.83 -11.78
CA SER A 24 -7.79 16.66 -11.56
C SER A 24 -7.36 15.33 -12.18
N LEU A 25 -6.43 15.38 -13.12
CA LEU A 25 -5.83 14.18 -13.69
C LEU A 25 -5.31 13.29 -12.55
N PRO A 26 -5.45 11.95 -12.64
CA PRO A 26 -4.87 11.05 -11.65
C PRO A 26 -3.35 11.28 -11.62
N LYS A 27 -2.82 11.63 -10.43
CA LYS A 27 -1.37 11.74 -10.18
C LYS A 27 -0.72 10.44 -10.66
N PRO A 28 0.24 10.47 -11.60
CA PRO A 28 0.87 9.26 -12.10
C PRO A 28 1.39 8.40 -10.95
N ALA A 29 1.27 7.08 -11.08
CA ALA A 29 1.90 6.16 -10.13
C ALA A 29 3.38 6.53 -10.01
N VAL A 30 3.81 6.90 -8.79
CA VAL A 30 5.16 7.39 -8.54
C VAL A 30 6.14 6.22 -8.68
N LEU A 31 6.69 6.05 -9.89
CA LEU A 31 7.69 5.05 -10.19
C LEU A 31 8.93 5.26 -9.29
N PRO A 32 9.64 4.18 -8.91
CA PRO A 32 10.94 4.32 -8.26
C PRO A 32 11.93 5.08 -9.17
N PRO A 33 12.90 5.81 -8.59
CA PRO A 33 14.08 6.24 -9.32
C PRO A 33 14.76 5.06 -10.02
N ALA A 34 15.40 5.31 -11.17
CA ALA A 34 15.98 4.25 -12.01
C ALA A 34 17.05 3.45 -11.25
N GLU A 35 17.85 4.13 -10.43
CA GLU A 35 18.91 3.53 -9.63
C GLU A 35 18.33 2.59 -8.57
N VAL A 36 17.22 2.99 -7.93
CA VAL A 36 16.49 2.16 -6.95
C VAL A 36 15.90 0.92 -7.61
N ALA A 37 15.37 1.07 -8.84
CA ALA A 37 14.80 -0.03 -9.60
C ALA A 37 15.85 -1.01 -10.15
N ALA A 38 17.05 -0.52 -10.45
CA ALA A 38 18.17 -1.29 -10.99
C ALA A 38 18.91 -2.09 -9.90
N ASP A 39 18.92 -1.62 -8.64
CA ASP A 39 19.52 -2.36 -7.53
C ASP A 39 18.69 -3.60 -7.18
N LEU A 40 19.21 -4.78 -7.55
CA LEU A 40 18.57 -6.07 -7.27
C LEU A 40 18.41 -6.34 -5.76
N SER A 41 19.21 -5.71 -4.89
CA SER A 41 19.02 -5.83 -3.44
C SER A 41 17.64 -5.30 -2.98
N ASN A 42 16.98 -4.50 -3.82
CA ASN A 42 15.62 -4.00 -3.62
C ASN A 42 14.54 -4.90 -4.25
N ARG A 43 14.88 -6.13 -4.68
CA ARG A 43 13.92 -7.16 -5.09
C ARG A 43 13.68 -8.13 -3.94
N LEU A 44 12.50 -8.05 -3.34
CA LEU A 44 12.03 -9.04 -2.37
C LEU A 44 11.18 -10.09 -3.09
N THR A 45 11.56 -11.36 -3.00
CA THR A 45 10.75 -12.47 -3.50
C THR A 45 10.16 -13.25 -2.34
N LEU A 46 8.86 -13.50 -2.39
CA LEU A 46 8.12 -14.37 -1.47
C LEU A 46 7.67 -15.61 -2.25
N ALA A 47 8.31 -16.75 -1.99
CA ALA A 47 7.85 -18.04 -2.49
C ALA A 47 6.72 -18.55 -1.57
N LEU A 48 5.59 -18.93 -2.16
CA LEU A 48 4.40 -19.37 -1.43
C LEU A 48 4.25 -20.89 -1.47
N ASP A 49 3.54 -21.46 -0.50
CA ASP A 49 3.30 -22.91 -0.38
C ASP A 49 2.35 -23.48 -1.46
N ASN A 50 1.66 -22.60 -2.19
CA ASN A 50 0.89 -22.96 -3.38
C ASN A 50 1.75 -23.05 -4.67
N GLY A 51 3.08 -22.96 -4.55
CA GLY A 51 4.03 -23.06 -5.66
C GLY A 51 4.18 -21.80 -6.50
N LYS A 52 3.49 -20.70 -6.14
CA LYS A 52 3.63 -19.41 -6.81
C LYS A 52 4.64 -18.51 -6.09
N SER A 53 4.99 -17.38 -6.71
CA SER A 53 5.92 -16.40 -6.12
C SER A 53 5.46 -14.97 -6.37
N VAL A 54 5.71 -14.10 -5.39
CA VAL A 54 5.43 -12.65 -5.45
C VAL A 54 6.75 -11.91 -5.41
N VAL A 55 6.99 -11.00 -6.36
CA VAL A 55 8.17 -10.13 -6.36
C VAL A 55 7.75 -8.70 -6.05
N ILE A 56 8.36 -8.11 -5.02
CA ILE A 56 8.12 -6.76 -4.54
C ILE A 56 9.37 -5.92 -4.80
N GLN A 57 9.21 -4.80 -5.50
CA GLN A 57 10.19 -3.72 -5.55
C GLN A 57 10.13 -2.93 -4.24
N LEU A 58 11.20 -3.00 -3.46
CA LEU A 58 11.39 -2.20 -2.25
C LEU A 58 11.71 -0.74 -2.63
N ARG A 59 11.30 0.20 -1.76
CA ARG A 59 11.40 1.65 -1.94
C ARG A 59 12.19 2.31 -0.80
N PRO A 60 13.52 2.11 -0.73
CA PRO A 60 14.37 2.76 0.27
C PRO A 60 14.37 4.29 0.13
N ASP A 61 13.99 4.82 -1.03
CA ASP A 61 13.78 6.24 -1.28
C ASP A 61 12.49 6.79 -0.63
N VAL A 62 11.57 5.92 -0.21
CA VAL A 62 10.30 6.29 0.44
C VAL A 62 10.31 5.97 1.92
N ALA A 63 10.79 4.78 2.28
CA ALA A 63 10.79 4.28 3.66
C ALA A 63 12.09 3.53 3.98
N PRO A 64 13.23 4.24 4.09
CA PRO A 64 14.54 3.62 4.27
C PRO A 64 14.61 2.74 5.53
N GLY A 65 14.06 3.18 6.65
CA GLY A 65 14.06 2.41 7.90
C GLY A 65 13.26 1.12 7.79
N HIS A 66 12.07 1.16 7.17
CA HIS A 66 11.25 -0.03 6.99
C HIS A 66 11.83 -0.98 5.92
N VAL A 67 12.44 -0.45 4.85
CA VAL A 67 13.13 -1.31 3.87
C VAL A 67 14.31 -2.04 4.50
N GLU A 68 15.13 -1.36 5.30
CA GLU A 68 16.23 -2.01 6.03
C GLU A 68 15.72 -3.04 7.05
N ARG A 69 14.59 -2.78 7.71
CA ARG A 69 13.91 -3.78 8.56
C ARG A 69 13.53 -5.03 7.77
N ILE A 70 12.81 -4.87 6.66
CA ILE A 70 12.40 -5.98 5.81
C ILE A 70 13.62 -6.77 5.35
N LYS A 71 14.65 -6.10 4.83
CA LYS A 71 15.88 -6.76 4.38
C LYS A 71 16.55 -7.54 5.53
N THR A 72 16.61 -6.96 6.73
CA THR A 72 17.17 -7.60 7.92
C THR A 72 16.40 -8.87 8.29
N LEU A 73 15.08 -8.80 8.36
CA LEU A 73 14.22 -9.93 8.72
C LEU A 73 14.29 -11.05 7.67
N VAL A 74 14.29 -10.70 6.38
CA VAL A 74 14.48 -11.66 5.28
C VAL A 74 15.84 -12.38 5.40
N ARG A 75 16.93 -11.64 5.61
CA ARG A 75 18.27 -12.25 5.79
C ARG A 75 18.36 -13.17 7.00
N ARG A 76 17.56 -12.91 8.05
CA ARG A 76 17.45 -13.78 9.24
C ARG A 76 16.53 -14.98 9.03
N GLY A 77 15.90 -15.13 7.86
CA GLY A 77 14.91 -16.17 7.59
C GLY A 77 13.61 -16.00 8.40
N PHE A 78 13.35 -14.81 8.95
CA PHE A 78 12.24 -14.57 9.87
C PHE A 78 10.87 -14.85 9.25
N TYR A 79 10.71 -14.54 7.95
CA TYR A 79 9.44 -14.71 7.25
C TYR A 79 9.18 -16.15 6.80
N ASP A 80 10.17 -17.03 6.87
CA ASP A 80 10.04 -18.41 6.39
C ASP A 80 9.07 -19.18 7.29
N GLY A 81 8.08 -19.82 6.67
CA GLY A 81 6.99 -20.53 7.32
C GLY A 81 5.84 -19.66 7.84
N LEU A 82 5.95 -18.33 7.78
CA LEU A 82 4.92 -17.45 8.34
C LEU A 82 3.67 -17.39 7.46
N PRO A 83 2.46 -17.40 8.06
CA PRO A 83 1.20 -17.36 7.32
C PRO A 83 0.79 -15.93 6.92
N PHE A 84 0.02 -15.84 5.84
CA PHE A 84 -0.92 -14.75 5.64
C PHE A 84 -2.15 -14.99 6.52
N HIS A 85 -2.12 -14.44 7.73
CA HIS A 85 -3.11 -14.72 8.77
C HIS A 85 -4.41 -13.91 8.62
N ARG A 86 -4.42 -12.87 7.77
CA ARG A 86 -5.58 -12.01 7.61
C ARG A 86 -5.70 -11.54 6.17
N VAL A 87 -6.74 -11.99 5.47
CA VAL A 87 -6.89 -11.80 4.03
C VAL A 87 -8.35 -11.46 3.73
N ILE A 88 -8.58 -10.21 3.34
CA ILE A 88 -9.91 -9.67 3.05
C ILE A 88 -10.02 -9.38 1.55
N PRO A 89 -10.90 -10.08 0.82
CA PRO A 89 -11.12 -9.87 -0.61
C PRO A 89 -11.43 -8.42 -0.93
N GLY A 90 -10.81 -7.90 -1.99
CA GLY A 90 -10.98 -6.51 -2.41
C GLY A 90 -10.29 -5.48 -1.50
N PHE A 91 -9.64 -5.89 -0.40
CA PHE A 91 -8.90 -4.99 0.48
C PHE A 91 -7.41 -5.32 0.51
N MET A 92 -6.98 -6.32 1.29
CA MET A 92 -5.55 -6.65 1.45
C MET A 92 -5.31 -8.10 1.90
N ALA A 93 -4.08 -8.56 1.70
CA ALA A 93 -3.52 -9.77 2.30
C ALA A 93 -2.42 -9.38 3.29
N GLN A 94 -2.58 -9.71 4.57
CA GLN A 94 -1.66 -9.37 5.66
C GLN A 94 -0.92 -10.61 6.18
N GLY A 95 0.38 -10.46 6.36
CA GLY A 95 1.30 -11.50 6.81
C GLY A 95 2.43 -10.93 7.68
N GLY A 96 3.45 -11.74 7.94
CA GLY A 96 4.62 -11.32 8.72
C GLY A 96 4.43 -11.35 10.24
N ASP A 97 3.43 -12.08 10.72
CA ASP A 97 3.18 -12.32 12.15
C ASP A 97 3.68 -13.72 12.55
N PRO A 98 4.67 -13.84 13.46
CA PRO A 98 5.16 -15.13 13.93
C PRO A 98 4.14 -15.92 14.76
N LYS A 99 3.12 -15.26 15.33
CA LYS A 99 2.03 -15.93 16.06
C LYS A 99 0.87 -16.33 15.14
N GLY A 100 0.80 -15.77 13.93
CA GLY A 100 -0.26 -16.02 12.96
C GLY A 100 -1.66 -15.61 13.42
N ASN A 101 -1.79 -14.71 14.40
CA ASN A 101 -3.07 -14.28 14.99
C ASN A 101 -3.23 -12.74 15.07
N GLY A 102 -2.31 -11.99 14.45
CA GLY A 102 -2.27 -10.53 14.40
C GLY A 102 -1.50 -9.88 15.56
N THR A 103 -1.08 -10.62 16.59
CA THR A 103 -0.54 -10.04 17.84
C THR A 103 0.97 -10.20 18.03
N GLY A 104 1.67 -10.85 17.10
CA GLY A 104 3.11 -11.02 17.18
C GLY A 104 3.90 -9.97 16.40
N GLY A 105 5.21 -10.02 16.62
CA GLY A 105 6.21 -9.17 15.99
C GLY A 105 7.57 -9.84 16.08
N SER A 106 8.55 -9.27 15.39
CA SER A 106 9.95 -9.66 15.58
C SER A 106 10.48 -9.20 16.94
N GLU A 107 11.65 -9.71 17.33
CA GLU A 107 12.35 -9.27 18.54
C GLU A 107 12.99 -7.88 18.41
N LEU A 108 12.96 -7.28 17.21
CA LEU A 108 13.47 -5.94 16.98
C LEU A 108 12.50 -4.89 17.52
N PRO A 109 12.98 -3.69 17.90
CA PRO A 109 12.12 -2.62 18.38
C PRO A 109 11.14 -2.16 17.29
N ASP A 110 10.09 -1.46 17.69
CA ASP A 110 9.18 -0.83 16.73
C ASP A 110 9.86 0.28 15.92
N LEU A 111 9.31 0.55 14.75
CA LEU A 111 9.79 1.56 13.83
C LEU A 111 8.97 2.83 13.95
N LYS A 112 9.68 3.96 13.92
CA LYS A 112 9.06 5.27 13.70
C LYS A 112 8.44 5.29 12.30
N ALA A 113 7.22 5.83 12.21
CA ALA A 113 6.50 5.95 10.95
C ALA A 113 7.26 6.77 9.90
N GLU A 114 7.25 6.29 8.65
CA GLU A 114 7.79 6.98 7.47
C GLU A 114 6.64 7.21 6.47
N PHE A 115 5.63 7.98 6.89
CA PHE A 115 4.47 8.27 6.06
C PHE A 115 4.85 9.07 4.81
N SER A 116 4.19 8.75 3.69
CA SER A 116 4.41 9.41 2.40
C SER A 116 3.09 9.65 1.66
N GLU A 117 3.15 10.45 0.60
CA GLU A 117 2.02 10.66 -0.31
C GLU A 117 1.82 9.52 -1.31
N MET A 118 2.51 8.39 -1.14
CA MET A 118 2.38 7.28 -2.07
C MET A 118 0.97 6.71 -2.05
N PRO A 119 0.35 6.50 -3.23
CA PRO A 119 -1.00 5.99 -3.28
C PRO A 119 -1.05 4.49 -2.95
N TYR A 120 -2.05 4.10 -2.19
CA TYR A 120 -2.34 2.71 -1.84
C TYR A 120 -3.16 2.09 -2.97
N MET A 121 -2.47 1.75 -4.05
CA MET A 121 -3.03 1.08 -5.21
C MET A 121 -2.89 -0.44 -5.08
N ARG A 122 -3.58 -1.20 -5.94
CA ARG A 122 -3.35 -2.65 -6.08
C ARG A 122 -1.85 -2.97 -6.20
N GLY A 123 -1.37 -3.94 -5.43
CA GLY A 123 0.03 -4.34 -5.33
C GLY A 123 0.90 -3.47 -4.43
N THR A 124 0.40 -2.38 -3.85
CA THR A 124 1.17 -1.62 -2.85
C THR A 124 1.43 -2.51 -1.61
N ALA A 125 2.67 -2.53 -1.15
CA ALA A 125 3.11 -3.25 0.05
C ALA A 125 3.44 -2.25 1.16
N ALA A 126 2.75 -2.36 2.29
CA ALA A 126 2.87 -1.43 3.41
C ALA A 126 2.94 -2.16 4.76
N MET A 127 3.50 -1.50 5.76
CA MET A 127 3.73 -2.06 7.07
C MET A 127 2.49 -1.95 7.93
N ALA A 128 2.08 -3.05 8.55
CA ALA A 128 1.00 -3.05 9.53
C ALA A 128 1.51 -2.47 10.86
N ARG A 129 0.58 -1.89 11.62
CA ARG A 129 0.84 -1.27 12.92
C ARG A 129 -0.39 -1.40 13.81
N SER A 130 -0.18 -1.25 15.12
CA SER A 130 -1.26 -1.04 16.09
C SER A 130 -1.76 0.41 16.07
N GLU A 131 -2.46 0.86 17.11
CA GLU A 131 -3.01 2.21 17.20
C GLU A 131 -1.93 3.29 17.12
N SER A 132 -0.77 3.06 17.76
CA SER A 132 0.36 3.97 17.70
C SER A 132 0.95 4.03 16.28
N PRO A 133 1.16 5.23 15.71
CA PRO A 133 1.85 5.39 14.43
C PRO A 133 3.22 4.69 14.38
N ASP A 134 3.95 4.71 15.49
CA ASP A 134 5.32 4.22 15.62
C ASP A 134 5.39 2.79 16.18
N SER A 135 4.38 1.96 15.89
CA SER A 135 4.29 0.56 16.36
C SER A 135 4.46 -0.48 15.25
N ALA A 136 4.91 -0.06 14.06
CA ALA A 136 5.19 -1.01 12.99
C ALA A 136 6.40 -1.87 13.38
N ASN A 137 6.30 -3.20 13.20
CA ASN A 137 7.35 -4.13 13.60
C ASN A 137 7.81 -5.05 12.45
N SER A 138 7.12 -6.16 12.24
CA SER A 138 7.44 -7.17 11.21
C SER A 138 6.28 -7.46 10.25
N GLN A 139 5.06 -7.15 10.67
CA GLN A 139 3.85 -7.43 9.90
C GLN A 139 3.72 -6.45 8.73
N PHE A 140 3.23 -6.96 7.60
CA PHE A 140 2.98 -6.17 6.39
C PHE A 140 1.69 -6.62 5.72
N PHE A 141 1.20 -5.81 4.79
CA PHE A 141 0.07 -6.15 3.95
C PHE A 141 0.30 -5.74 2.49
N ILE A 142 -0.31 -6.49 1.58
CA ILE A 142 -0.33 -6.23 0.14
C ILE A 142 -1.76 -5.90 -0.28
N MET A 143 -1.93 -4.77 -0.96
CA MET A 143 -3.25 -4.28 -1.39
C MET A 143 -3.82 -5.08 -2.56
N PHE A 144 -5.06 -5.55 -2.46
CA PHE A 144 -5.81 -6.14 -3.59
C PHE A 144 -6.39 -5.07 -4.52
N SER A 145 -6.79 -3.93 -3.96
CA SER A 145 -7.48 -2.85 -4.66
C SER A 145 -7.00 -1.48 -4.19
N PRO A 146 -7.23 -0.41 -4.95
CA PRO A 146 -6.99 0.95 -4.47
C PRO A 146 -7.80 1.28 -3.20
N ASN A 147 -7.16 1.90 -2.22
CA ASN A 147 -7.84 2.41 -1.01
C ASN A 147 -7.29 3.80 -0.61
N MET A 148 -8.07 4.84 -0.88
CA MET A 148 -7.68 6.23 -0.60
C MET A 148 -7.77 6.57 0.90
N GLN A 149 -8.52 5.81 1.69
CA GLN A 149 -8.69 6.06 3.13
C GLN A 149 -7.42 5.74 3.93
N LEU A 150 -6.49 4.98 3.34
CA LEU A 150 -5.19 4.63 3.94
C LEU A 150 -4.08 5.64 3.65
N TRP A 151 -4.32 6.63 2.77
CA TRP A 151 -3.32 7.64 2.42
C TRP A 151 -2.77 8.34 3.65
N GLY A 152 -1.44 8.35 3.78
CA GLY A 152 -0.72 8.94 4.91
C GLY A 152 -0.90 8.23 6.27
N LYS A 153 -1.47 7.01 6.31
CA LYS A 153 -1.77 6.32 7.59
C LYS A 153 -0.86 5.14 7.93
N TYR A 154 -0.17 4.59 6.92
CA TYR A 154 0.75 3.47 7.07
C TYR A 154 2.07 3.81 6.34
N THR A 155 3.13 3.06 6.63
CA THR A 155 4.38 3.23 5.88
C THR A 155 4.35 2.32 4.66
N VAL A 156 4.43 2.88 3.46
CA VAL A 156 4.62 2.10 2.23
C VAL A 156 6.10 1.81 2.05
N PHE A 157 6.48 0.53 1.92
CA PHE A 157 7.88 0.13 1.74
C PHE A 157 8.15 -0.47 0.36
N GLY A 158 7.12 -0.73 -0.44
CA GLY A 158 7.32 -1.34 -1.76
C GLY A 158 6.05 -1.52 -2.57
N ARG A 159 6.22 -2.16 -3.73
CA ARG A 159 5.13 -2.51 -4.64
C ARG A 159 5.42 -3.83 -5.34
N VAL A 160 4.42 -4.68 -5.47
CA VAL A 160 4.47 -5.89 -6.29
C VAL A 160 4.72 -5.50 -7.75
N ILE A 161 5.76 -6.10 -8.34
CA ILE A 161 6.15 -5.93 -9.74
C ILE A 161 6.00 -7.23 -10.55
N SER A 162 5.84 -8.37 -9.88
CA SER A 162 5.51 -9.65 -10.51
C SER A 162 4.74 -10.55 -9.53
N GLY A 163 3.88 -11.43 -10.04
CA GLY A 163 3.14 -12.39 -9.21
C GLY A 163 1.91 -11.82 -8.50
N MET A 164 1.21 -10.84 -9.08
CA MET A 164 -0.07 -10.38 -8.50
C MET A 164 -1.14 -11.48 -8.50
N ASP A 165 -1.13 -12.39 -9.48
CA ASP A 165 -1.99 -13.57 -9.50
C ASP A 165 -1.68 -14.53 -8.33
N ALA A 166 -0.44 -14.54 -7.84
CA ALA A 166 -0.05 -15.27 -6.63
C ALA A 166 -0.61 -14.62 -5.38
N VAL A 167 -0.63 -13.29 -5.32
CA VAL A 167 -1.31 -12.54 -4.24
C VAL A 167 -2.81 -12.83 -4.26
N ASP A 168 -3.46 -12.82 -5.43
CA ASP A 168 -4.89 -13.14 -5.57
C ASP A 168 -5.24 -14.57 -5.16
N ALA A 169 -4.28 -15.49 -5.22
CA ALA A 169 -4.45 -16.90 -4.83
C ALA A 169 -4.18 -17.17 -3.34
N ILE A 170 -3.89 -16.15 -2.53
CA ILE A 170 -3.72 -16.30 -1.08
C ILE A 170 -5.07 -16.65 -0.44
N ALA A 171 -5.08 -17.65 0.43
CA ALA A 171 -6.28 -18.13 1.11
C ALA A 171 -6.99 -17.01 1.91
N VAL A 172 -8.31 -16.90 1.73
CA VAL A 172 -9.15 -15.86 2.33
C VAL A 172 -9.55 -16.22 3.77
N GLY A 173 -9.59 -15.24 4.67
CA GLY A 173 -10.09 -15.39 6.04
C GLY A 173 -9.42 -14.49 7.08
N GLU A 174 -10.00 -14.44 8.29
CA GLU A 174 -9.51 -13.66 9.43
C GLU A 174 -9.54 -14.47 10.76
N PRO A 175 -8.81 -15.60 10.89
CA PRO A 175 -7.86 -16.17 9.93
C PRO A 175 -8.50 -17.18 8.95
N PRO A 176 -7.81 -17.52 7.85
CA PRO A 176 -8.19 -18.64 6.98
C PRO A 176 -8.13 -19.99 7.72
N GLU A 177 -8.96 -20.95 7.32
CA GLU A 177 -8.91 -22.32 7.86
C GLU A 177 -7.57 -23.01 7.55
N VAL A 178 -7.08 -22.84 6.33
CA VAL A 178 -5.74 -23.26 5.90
C VAL A 178 -5.01 -22.05 5.30
N PRO A 179 -4.25 -21.29 6.12
CA PRO A 179 -3.55 -20.11 5.65
C PRO A 179 -2.42 -20.45 4.67
N THR A 180 -2.32 -19.70 3.56
CA THR A 180 -1.16 -19.70 2.67
C THR A 180 0.07 -19.20 3.41
N LYS A 181 1.21 -19.87 3.26
CA LYS A 181 2.47 -19.54 3.94
C LYS A 181 3.53 -19.05 2.97
N ILE A 182 4.41 -18.20 3.50
CA ILE A 182 5.67 -17.85 2.85
C ILE A 182 6.63 -19.01 3.10
N VAL A 183 6.92 -19.84 2.09
CA VAL A 183 7.91 -20.92 2.20
C VAL A 183 9.31 -20.35 2.35
N LYS A 184 9.61 -19.31 1.57
CA LYS A 184 10.90 -18.64 1.59
C LYS A 184 10.77 -17.18 1.21
N ALA A 185 11.40 -16.30 1.98
CA ALA A 185 11.66 -14.94 1.56
C ALA A 185 13.13 -14.76 1.15
N THR A 186 13.39 -14.12 0.00
CA THR A 186 14.75 -13.87 -0.50
C THR A 186 14.90 -12.44 -1.05
N LEU A 187 16.15 -11.97 -1.14
CA LEU A 187 16.52 -10.70 -1.77
C LEU A 187 17.38 -10.97 -3.01
N GLY A 188 17.32 -10.11 -4.02
CA GLY A 188 18.29 -10.13 -5.14
C GLY A 188 17.93 -11.02 -6.33
N ALA A 189 16.75 -11.62 -6.34
CA ALA A 189 16.25 -12.44 -7.46
C ALA A 189 15.59 -11.60 -8.54
#